data_AF-A0A399HP88-F1
#
_entry.id   AF-A0A399HP88-F1
#
_cell.length_a   1.000
_cell.length_b   1.000
_cell.length_c   1.000
_cell.angle_alpha   90.00
_cell.angle_beta   90.00
_cell.angle_gamma   90.00
#
_symmetry.space_group_name_H-M   'P 1'
#
loop_
_entity.id
_entity.type
_entity.pdbx_description
1 polymer ?
#
loop_
_entity_poly.entity_id
_entity_poly.type
_entity_poly.pdbx_seq_one_letter_code
_entity_poly.pdbx_strand_id
1 'polypeptide(L)'
;MQFCYQVIGRTGGNYTALEPYAEAVAQKRKVVRPDWVMGPQMMGKEIGWPKPHWRPADAEIGRFGAEWTVTLQKLLDKGLIRPHPILVGQGGLPEVLGGIEDVREKRISGQKLVFTV
;
A
#
# COMPACT_ATOMS: atom_id res chain seq x y z
N MET A 1 2.62 -0.76 -14.78
CA MET A 1 1.97 0.39 -15.45
C MET A 1 1.80 0.21 -16.97
N GLN A 2 2.85 0.05 -17.78
CA GLN A 2 2.75 0.00 -19.26
C GLN A 2 1.72 -1.03 -19.76
N PHE A 3 1.81 -2.27 -19.27
CA PHE A 3 0.82 -3.31 -19.58
C PHE A 3 -0.60 -2.92 -19.14
N CYS A 4 -0.77 -2.43 -17.90
CA CYS A 4 -2.08 -1.99 -17.40
C CYS A 4 -2.69 -0.89 -18.30
N TYR A 5 -1.89 0.07 -18.76
CA TYR A 5 -2.34 1.13 -19.67
C TYR A 5 -2.80 0.63 -21.04
N GLN A 6 -2.24 -0.49 -21.52
CA GLN A 6 -2.63 -1.09 -22.79
C GLN A 6 -3.98 -1.82 -22.70
N VAL A 7 -4.31 -2.38 -21.52
CA VAL A 7 -5.56 -3.15 -21.33
C VAL A 7 -6.74 -2.32 -20.83
N ILE A 8 -6.52 -1.08 -20.36
CA ILE A 8 -7.61 -0.16 -20.00
C ILE A 8 -8.41 0.19 -21.28
N GLY A 9 -9.74 0.14 -21.17
CA GLY A 9 -10.66 0.36 -22.29
C GLY A 9 -10.43 1.68 -23.04
N ARG A 10 -10.92 1.76 -24.28
CA ARG A 10 -10.70 2.91 -25.18
C ARG A 10 -11.20 4.24 -24.59
N THR A 11 -12.26 4.19 -23.78
CA THR A 11 -12.88 5.36 -23.12
C THR A 11 -12.10 5.85 -21.90
N GLY A 12 -11.01 5.17 -21.52
CA GLY A 12 -10.20 5.56 -20.39
C GLY A 12 -10.60 4.91 -19.07
N GLY A 13 -10.12 5.46 -17.96
CA GLY A 13 -10.34 4.93 -16.61
C GLY A 13 -9.41 5.53 -15.57
N ASN A 14 -9.40 4.95 -14.37
CA ASN A 14 -8.46 5.31 -13.30
C ASN A 14 -7.40 4.21 -13.15
N TYR A 15 -6.17 4.60 -12.85
CA TYR A 15 -5.07 3.69 -12.55
C TYR A 15 -4.45 4.08 -11.21
N THR A 16 -4.55 3.21 -10.22
CA THR A 16 -3.95 3.42 -8.89
C THR A 16 -2.78 2.47 -8.69
N ALA A 17 -1.61 3.03 -8.40
CA ALA A 17 -0.43 2.26 -8.00
C ALA A 17 -0.24 2.29 -6.48
N LEU A 18 0.56 1.34 -5.95
CA LEU A 18 0.96 1.35 -4.54
C LEU A 18 2.22 2.19 -4.28
N GLU A 19 2.89 2.62 -5.35
CA GLU A 19 4.14 3.38 -5.35
C GLU A 19 4.07 4.45 -6.47
N PRO A 20 4.95 5.47 -6.47
CA PRO A 20 5.00 6.46 -7.53
C PRO A 20 4.99 5.83 -8.93
N TYR A 21 4.05 6.28 -9.77
CA TYR A 21 3.87 5.76 -11.12
C TYR A 21 4.85 6.41 -12.12
N ALA A 22 5.01 5.79 -13.30
CA ALA A 22 5.90 6.30 -14.34
C ALA A 22 5.21 7.39 -15.19
N GLU A 23 5.60 8.65 -15.00
CA GLU A 23 5.07 9.82 -15.74
C GLU A 23 5.13 9.65 -17.28
N ALA A 24 6.23 9.09 -17.80
CA ALA A 24 6.40 8.84 -19.23
C ALA A 24 5.34 7.87 -19.81
N VAL A 25 4.77 6.99 -18.97
CA VAL A 25 3.68 6.10 -19.37
C VAL A 25 2.33 6.80 -19.20
N ALA A 26 2.14 7.57 -18.12
CA ALA A 26 0.93 8.35 -17.87
C ALA A 26 0.56 9.25 -19.06
N GLN A 27 1.56 9.92 -19.62
CA GLN A 27 1.38 10.88 -20.71
C GLN A 27 0.90 10.25 -22.03
N LYS A 28 1.08 8.93 -22.23
CA LYS A 28 0.69 8.24 -23.47
C LYS A 28 -0.83 8.20 -23.68
N ARG A 29 -1.62 8.24 -22.61
CA ARG A 29 -3.09 8.16 -22.68
C ARG A 29 -3.75 9.12 -21.69
N LYS A 30 -4.07 10.33 -22.16
CA LYS A 30 -4.74 11.38 -21.35
C LYS A 30 -6.12 10.98 -20.81
N VAL A 31 -6.76 9.98 -21.41
CA VAL A 31 -8.05 9.44 -20.94
C VAL A 31 -7.92 8.52 -19.71
N VAL A 32 -6.69 8.17 -19.33
CA VAL A 32 -6.42 7.39 -18.10
C VAL A 32 -5.89 8.34 -17.03
N ARG A 33 -6.55 8.38 -15.86
CA ARG A 33 -6.14 9.18 -14.71
C ARG A 33 -5.30 8.34 -13.75
N PRO A 34 -3.99 8.57 -13.65
CA PRO A 34 -3.15 7.88 -12.68
C PRO A 34 -3.21 8.56 -11.31
N ASP A 35 -3.12 7.75 -10.26
CA ASP A 35 -2.77 8.14 -8.92
C ASP A 35 -1.94 7.03 -8.25
N TRP A 36 -1.55 7.26 -7.00
CA TRP A 36 -0.87 6.27 -6.20
C TRP A 36 -1.11 6.49 -4.71
N VAL A 37 -1.00 5.41 -3.94
CA VAL A 37 -1.26 5.42 -2.51
C VAL A 37 -0.04 5.90 -1.74
N MET A 38 -0.22 6.93 -0.91
CA MET A 38 0.74 7.27 0.13
C MET A 38 0.18 6.86 1.49
N GLY A 39 0.45 5.62 1.89
CA GLY A 39 -0.10 5.02 3.11
C GLY A 39 0.02 5.89 4.37
N PRO A 40 1.18 6.49 4.66
CA PRO A 40 1.34 7.35 5.83
C PRO A 40 0.42 8.56 5.90
N GLN A 41 -0.20 9.00 4.79
CA GLN A 41 -1.14 10.14 4.81
C GLN A 41 -2.33 9.88 5.72
N MET A 42 -2.71 8.61 5.92
CA MET A 42 -3.81 8.19 6.81
C MET A 42 -3.65 8.67 8.26
N MET A 43 -2.43 9.05 8.68
CA MET A 43 -2.20 9.66 9.99
C MET A 43 -2.64 11.13 10.07
N GLY A 44 -2.93 11.78 8.94
CA GLY A 44 -3.28 13.20 8.83
C GLY A 44 -2.15 14.17 9.19
N LYS A 45 -0.94 13.66 9.40
CA LYS A 45 0.26 14.42 9.74
C LYS A 45 1.08 14.74 8.49
N GLU A 46 1.95 15.75 8.59
CA GLU A 46 2.90 16.03 7.52
C GLU A 46 3.80 14.82 7.27
N ILE A 47 4.06 14.54 5.99
CA ILE A 47 5.08 13.60 5.54
C ILE A 47 6.25 14.42 5.01
N GLY A 48 7.28 14.60 5.84
CA GLY A 48 8.48 15.38 5.53
C GLY A 48 9.48 14.71 4.57
N TRP A 49 9.05 13.73 3.77
CA TRP A 49 9.93 13.04 2.82
C TRP A 49 10.15 13.88 1.56
N PRO A 50 11.24 13.67 0.79
CA PRO A 50 11.43 14.37 -0.48
C PRO A 50 10.29 14.10 -1.47
N LYS A 51 10.12 15.00 -2.47
CA LYS A 51 9.24 14.73 -3.61
C LYS A 51 9.65 13.41 -4.30
N PRO A 52 8.69 12.61 -4.79
CA PRO A 52 7.25 12.87 -4.88
C PRO A 52 6.45 12.52 -3.60
N HIS A 53 7.12 12.12 -2.52
CA HIS A 53 6.48 11.58 -1.32
C HIS A 53 6.02 12.63 -0.31
N TRP A 54 6.55 13.86 -0.37
CA TRP A 54 6.11 14.94 0.51
C TRP A 54 4.58 15.15 0.46
N ARG A 55 3.97 15.34 1.63
CA ARG A 55 2.55 15.71 1.78
C ARG A 55 2.39 16.66 2.98
N PRO A 56 1.54 17.70 2.89
CA PRO A 56 1.21 18.52 4.05
C PRO A 56 0.37 17.72 5.05
N ALA A 57 0.25 18.23 6.27
CA ALA A 57 -0.75 17.72 7.22
C ALA A 57 -2.17 17.92 6.69
N ASP A 58 -3.04 16.95 6.96
CA ASP A 58 -4.42 16.93 6.49
C ASP A 58 -5.33 16.29 7.54
N ALA A 59 -6.10 17.12 8.23
CA ALA A 59 -7.00 16.66 9.29
C ALA A 59 -8.17 15.83 8.75
N GLU A 60 -8.58 16.02 7.51
CA GLU A 60 -9.66 15.23 6.90
C GLU A 60 -9.19 13.82 6.58
N ILE A 61 -8.00 13.67 5.99
CA ILE A 61 -7.40 12.34 5.79
C ILE A 61 -7.14 11.65 7.13
N GLY A 62 -6.72 12.39 8.16
CA GLY A 62 -6.58 11.84 9.51
C GLY A 62 -7.89 11.27 10.07
N ARG A 63 -9.02 11.98 9.89
CA ARG A 63 -10.35 11.48 10.28
C ARG A 63 -10.74 10.24 9.48
N PHE A 64 -10.52 10.26 8.16
CA PHE A 64 -10.74 9.12 7.29
C PHE A 64 -9.93 7.89 7.74
N GLY A 65 -8.66 8.08 8.11
CA GLY A 65 -7.81 7.02 8.65
C GLY A 65 -8.37 6.41 9.93
N ALA A 66 -8.76 7.24 10.90
CA ALA A 66 -9.35 6.78 12.14
C ALA A 66 -10.65 5.98 11.92
N GLU A 67 -11.54 6.48 11.05
CA GLU A 67 -12.80 5.80 10.71
C GLU A 67 -12.56 4.44 10.05
N TRP A 68 -11.62 4.37 9.10
CA TRP A 68 -11.31 3.12 8.42
C TRP A 68 -10.62 2.11 9.31
N THR A 69 -9.76 2.51 10.24
CA THR A 69 -9.17 1.60 11.23
C THR A 69 -10.26 0.91 12.05
N VAL A 70 -11.23 1.68 12.58
CA VAL A 70 -12.36 1.12 13.35
C VAL A 70 -13.23 0.22 12.47
N THR A 71 -13.46 0.61 11.23
CA THR A 71 -14.28 -0.16 10.28
C THR A 71 -13.63 -1.51 9.95
N LEU A 72 -12.33 -1.53 9.64
CA LEU A 72 -11.60 -2.75 9.33
C LEU A 72 -11.57 -3.71 10.52
N GLN A 73 -11.40 -3.21 11.75
CA GLN A 73 -11.48 -4.05 12.95
C GLN A 73 -12.85 -4.73 13.06
N LYS A 74 -13.94 -3.98 12.90
CA LYS A 74 -15.31 -4.54 12.92
C LYS A 74 -15.53 -5.60 11.84
N LEU A 75 -14.96 -5.41 10.64
CA LEU A 75 -15.06 -6.40 9.57
C LEU A 75 -14.26 -7.68 9.90
N LEU A 76 -13.09 -7.52 10.50
CA LEU A 76 -12.24 -8.63 10.93
C LEU A 76 -12.90 -9.43 12.07
N ASP A 77 -13.42 -8.76 13.10
CA ASP A 77 -14.10 -9.39 14.23
C ASP A 77 -15.33 -10.21 13.79
N LYS A 78 -16.02 -9.73 12.74
CA LYS A 78 -17.17 -10.41 12.13
C LYS A 78 -16.78 -11.52 11.15
N GLY A 79 -15.49 -11.71 10.87
CA GLY A 79 -15.00 -12.69 9.89
C GLY A 79 -15.35 -12.35 8.43
N LEU A 80 -15.72 -11.09 8.13
CA LEU A 80 -16.06 -10.65 6.77
C LEU A 80 -14.82 -10.38 5.91
N ILE A 81 -13.68 -10.17 6.57
CA ILE A 81 -12.36 -10.15 5.95
C ILE A 81 -11.45 -11.10 6.72
N ARG A 82 -10.41 -11.59 6.05
CA ARG A 82 -9.40 -12.45 6.65
C ARG A 82 -8.00 -11.89 6.42
N PRO A 83 -7.06 -12.08 7.34
CA PRO A 83 -5.66 -11.78 7.10
C PRO A 83 -5.11 -12.56 5.91
N HIS A 84 -4.02 -12.05 5.32
CA HIS A 84 -3.22 -12.83 4.38
C HIS A 84 -2.64 -14.07 5.10
N PRO A 85 -2.43 -15.23 4.43
CA PRO A 85 -1.85 -16.40 5.07
C PRO A 85 -0.55 -16.05 5.82
N ILE A 86 -0.48 -16.46 7.08
CA ILE A 86 0.59 -16.05 7.99
C ILE A 86 1.69 -17.11 7.96
N LEU A 87 2.94 -16.66 7.79
CA LEU A 87 4.14 -17.44 8.03
C LEU A 87 4.78 -16.92 9.32
N VAL A 88 4.76 -17.74 10.37
CA VAL A 88 5.36 -17.35 11.66
C VAL A 88 6.85 -17.69 11.63
N GLY A 89 7.70 -16.66 11.64
CA GLY A 89 9.14 -16.78 11.74
C GLY A 89 9.58 -17.23 13.14
N GLN A 90 10.61 -18.05 13.21
CA GLN A 90 11.22 -18.49 14.47
C GLN A 90 12.17 -17.42 15.02
N GLY A 91 12.47 -17.46 16.32
CA GLY A 91 13.47 -16.59 16.95
C GLY A 91 13.01 -15.19 17.36
N GLY A 92 11.78 -14.79 17.03
CA GLY A 92 11.15 -13.56 17.54
C GLY A 92 11.78 -12.26 17.02
N LEU A 93 11.76 -11.19 17.84
CA LEU A 93 12.23 -9.86 17.46
C LEU A 93 13.68 -9.83 16.89
N PRO A 94 14.67 -10.56 17.45
CA PRO A 94 16.03 -10.60 16.91
C PRO A 94 16.13 -10.98 15.42
N GLU A 95 15.20 -11.82 14.94
CA GLU A 95 15.22 -12.37 13.57
C GLU A 95 14.52 -11.47 12.54
N VAL A 96 13.89 -10.37 12.97
CA VAL A 96 13.15 -9.48 12.07
C VAL A 96 14.03 -8.90 10.96
N LEU A 97 15.30 -8.58 11.25
CA LEU A 97 16.22 -8.03 10.24
C LEU A 97 16.52 -9.05 9.14
N GLY A 98 16.73 -10.32 9.50
CA GLY A 98 16.87 -11.42 8.55
C GLY A 98 15.59 -11.61 7.73
N GLY A 99 14.43 -11.54 8.38
CA GLY A 99 13.13 -11.63 7.71
C GLY A 99 12.86 -10.49 6.71
N ILE A 100 13.37 -9.28 6.96
CA ILE A 100 13.31 -8.18 5.98
C ILE A 100 14.13 -8.53 4.73
N GLU A 101 15.30 -9.16 4.89
CA GLU A 101 16.11 -9.61 3.77
C GLU A 101 15.40 -10.72 2.97
N ASP A 102 14.75 -11.67 3.65
CA ASP A 102 13.93 -12.69 2.98
C ASP A 102 12.85 -12.08 2.08
N VAL A 103 12.20 -11.02 2.54
CA VAL A 103 11.20 -10.29 1.75
C VAL A 103 11.84 -9.55 0.59
N ARG A 104 12.99 -8.90 0.80
CA ARG A 104 13.74 -8.16 -0.24
C ARG A 104 14.19 -9.08 -1.37
N GLU A 105 14.70 -10.26 -1.02
CA GLU A 105 15.14 -11.30 -1.94
C GLU A 105 13.98 -12.11 -2.53
N LYS A 106 12.73 -11.78 -2.18
CA LYS A 106 11.50 -12.44 -2.66
C LYS A 106 11.43 -13.93 -2.31
N ARG A 107 12.05 -14.34 -1.19
CA ARG A 107 11.93 -15.71 -0.64
C ARG A 107 10.54 -15.98 -0.05
N ILE A 108 9.80 -14.93 0.29
CA ILE A 108 8.42 -15.03 0.80
C ILE A 108 7.43 -14.79 -0.34
N SER A 109 6.54 -15.76 -0.58
CA SER A 109 5.54 -15.70 -1.65
C SER A 109 4.17 -16.12 -1.13
N GLY A 110 3.13 -15.33 -1.44
CA GLY A 110 1.74 -15.64 -1.07
C GLY A 110 1.45 -15.68 0.44
N GLN A 111 2.38 -15.18 1.26
CA GLN A 111 2.27 -15.19 2.72
C GLN A 111 2.81 -13.89 3.31
N LYS A 112 2.34 -13.56 4.52
CA LYS A 112 2.89 -12.49 5.36
C LYS A 112 3.83 -13.11 6.39
N LEU A 113 5.11 -12.77 6.33
CA LEU A 113 6.08 -13.11 7.37
C LEU A 113 5.79 -12.29 8.64
N VAL A 114 5.64 -12.97 9.77
CA VAL A 114 5.32 -12.39 11.09
C VAL A 114 6.25 -12.99 12.14
N PHE A 115 6.84 -12.14 12.98
CA PHE A 115 7.60 -12.56 14.16
C PHE A 115 6.80 -12.20 15.42
N THR A 116 6.77 -13.10 16.38
CA THR A 116 6.07 -12.90 17.67
C THR A 116 7.02 -12.28 18.69
N VAL A 117 6.45 -11.51 19.61
CA VAL A 117 7.12 -10.86 20.74
C VAL A 117 6.41 -11.18 22.03
#